data_AF-A0A7S0R302-F1
#
_entry.id   AF-A0A7S0R302-F1
#
_cell.length_a   1.000
_cell.length_b   1.000
_cell.length_c   1.000
_cell.angle_alpha   90.00
_cell.angle_beta   90.00
_cell.angle_gamma   90.00
#
_symmetry.space_group_name_H-M   'P 1'
#
loop_
_entity.id
_entity.type
_entity.pdbx_description
1 polymer ?
#
loop_
_entity_poly.entity_id
_entity_poly.type
_entity_poly.pdbx_seq_one_letter_code
_entity_poly.pdbx_strand_id
1 'polypeptide(L)'
;AQTSRDSASAREDAMLSGGCSLDDEDRYKLCEPLVLQCPKCTERFDFKGCGALVASVTAANAPSVPDLLACPKCAAAGAMTDPEASMSTPSKPAEVAYKCGKLSGAMLANQVKLRLHDYVARYYDGRLRCDEACGCETRNICCAAQGDAAPGTVSFNSMCTGRMSRVYTEADLYKQISHVVRLLDLPAALAKIADEGKRSEAARLVAPFMG
;
A
#
# COMPACT_ATOMS: atom_id res chain seq x y z
N ALA A 1 -16.96 -33.87 7.75
CA ALA A 1 -16.96 -32.43 8.07
C ALA A 1 -15.56 -31.87 8.35
N GLN A 2 -14.63 -32.63 8.95
CA GLN A 2 -13.23 -32.21 9.12
C GLN A 2 -12.44 -32.18 7.79
N THR A 3 -12.60 -33.19 6.96
CA THR A 3 -11.84 -33.38 5.71
C THR A 3 -11.96 -32.24 4.67
N SER A 4 -13.09 -31.53 4.62
CA SER A 4 -13.27 -30.40 3.68
C SER A 4 -12.62 -29.11 4.18
N ARG A 5 -12.52 -28.94 5.51
CA ARG A 5 -11.84 -27.80 6.14
C ARG A 5 -10.33 -27.91 5.96
N ASP A 6 -9.80 -29.12 6.13
CA ASP A 6 -8.39 -29.43 5.91
C ASP A 6 -7.99 -29.22 4.44
N SER A 7 -8.90 -29.50 3.51
CA SER A 7 -8.66 -29.31 2.07
C SER A 7 -8.68 -27.85 1.61
N ALA A 8 -9.48 -26.99 2.25
CA ALA A 8 -9.47 -25.54 1.98
C ALA A 8 -8.18 -24.91 2.52
N SER A 9 -7.87 -25.17 3.80
CA SER A 9 -6.63 -24.71 4.45
C SER A 9 -5.38 -25.17 3.70
N ALA A 10 -5.32 -26.44 3.27
CA ALA A 10 -4.16 -26.96 2.54
C ALA A 10 -3.98 -26.32 1.15
N ARG A 11 -5.07 -25.94 0.47
CA ARG A 11 -5.00 -25.23 -0.81
C ARG A 11 -4.56 -23.78 -0.62
N GLU A 12 -4.97 -23.17 0.49
CA GLU A 12 -4.59 -21.82 0.87
C GLU A 12 -3.10 -21.76 1.28
N ASP A 13 -2.62 -22.72 2.09
CA ASP A 13 -1.21 -22.86 2.46
C ASP A 13 -0.32 -23.16 1.24
N ALA A 14 -0.79 -23.99 0.30
CA ALA A 14 -0.09 -24.22 -0.96
C ALA A 14 -0.01 -22.96 -1.84
N MET A 15 -1.03 -22.10 -1.82
CA MET A 15 -0.99 -20.81 -2.52
C MET A 15 -0.07 -19.79 -1.83
N LEU A 16 -0.07 -19.74 -0.50
CA LEU A 16 0.83 -18.89 0.27
C LEU A 16 2.30 -19.32 0.09
N SER A 17 2.55 -20.63 0.05
CA SER A 17 3.86 -21.24 -0.21
C SER A 17 4.33 -21.02 -1.66
N GLY A 18 3.46 -21.18 -2.65
CA GLY A 18 3.77 -20.94 -4.06
C GLY A 18 4.10 -19.48 -4.38
N GLY A 19 3.53 -18.53 -3.62
CA GLY A 19 3.80 -17.10 -3.76
C GLY A 19 5.22 -16.67 -3.36
N CYS A 20 5.99 -17.52 -2.69
CA CYS A 20 7.38 -17.25 -2.31
C CYS A 20 8.39 -17.47 -3.46
N SER A 21 8.00 -18.17 -4.54
CA SER A 21 8.84 -18.33 -5.74
C SER A 21 8.61 -17.23 -6.78
N LEU A 22 7.60 -16.38 -6.59
CA LEU A 22 7.32 -15.28 -7.51
C LEU A 22 8.24 -14.10 -7.22
N ASP A 23 8.68 -13.43 -8.28
CA ASP A 23 9.32 -12.12 -8.15
C ASP A 23 8.37 -11.14 -7.45
N ASP A 24 8.93 -10.28 -6.60
CA ASP A 24 8.17 -9.32 -5.79
C ASP A 24 7.19 -8.48 -6.62
N GLU A 25 7.58 -8.10 -7.84
CA GLU A 25 6.78 -7.24 -8.71
C GLU A 25 5.51 -7.93 -9.20
N ASP A 26 5.58 -9.22 -9.55
CA ASP A 26 4.39 -10.00 -9.92
C ASP A 26 3.52 -10.31 -8.70
N ARG A 27 4.14 -10.58 -7.55
CA ARG A 27 3.45 -10.86 -6.29
C ARG A 27 2.55 -9.69 -5.86
N TYR A 28 3.02 -8.45 -6.02
CA TYR A 28 2.31 -7.25 -5.56
C TYR A 28 1.63 -6.44 -6.67
N LYS A 29 1.59 -6.95 -7.91
CA LYS A 29 1.02 -6.25 -9.08
C LYS A 29 -0.43 -5.78 -8.90
N LEU A 30 -1.23 -6.53 -8.14
CA LEU A 30 -2.63 -6.23 -7.86
C LEU A 30 -2.83 -5.41 -6.58
N CYS A 31 -1.76 -5.12 -5.83
CA CYS A 31 -1.85 -4.35 -4.60
C CYS A 31 -2.07 -2.86 -4.91
N GLU A 32 -2.88 -2.21 -4.07
CA GLU A 32 -3.09 -0.77 -4.17
C GLU A 32 -1.84 -0.01 -3.66
N PRO A 33 -1.47 1.11 -4.30
CA PRO A 33 -0.35 1.92 -3.85
C PRO A 33 -0.63 2.53 -2.47
N LEU A 34 0.42 2.72 -1.67
CA LEU A 34 0.30 3.44 -0.41
C LEU A 34 0.15 4.94 -0.67
N VAL A 35 -1.06 5.47 -0.52
CA VAL A 35 -1.36 6.89 -0.75
C VAL A 35 -1.28 7.68 0.55
N LEU A 36 -0.36 8.64 0.59
CA LEU A 36 -0.18 9.61 1.68
C LEU A 36 -0.89 10.93 1.37
N GLN A 37 -1.17 11.71 2.40
CA GLN A 37 -1.82 13.02 2.30
C GLN A 37 -0.96 14.10 2.95
N CYS A 38 -0.69 15.21 2.24
CA CYS A 38 -0.03 16.37 2.85
C CYS A 38 -1.00 17.07 3.83
N PRO A 39 -0.57 17.38 5.06
CA PRO A 39 -1.42 18.02 6.06
C PRO A 39 -1.79 19.47 5.73
N LYS A 40 -1.01 20.14 4.87
CA LYS A 40 -1.21 21.55 4.54
C LYS A 40 -2.06 21.75 3.29
N CYS A 41 -1.67 21.15 2.16
CA CYS A 41 -2.38 21.32 0.89
C CYS A 41 -3.45 20.25 0.66
N THR A 42 -3.60 19.26 1.57
CA THR A 42 -4.55 18.13 1.50
C THR A 42 -4.40 17.22 0.27
N GLU A 43 -3.41 17.47 -0.57
CA GLU A 43 -3.09 16.69 -1.75
C GLU A 43 -2.69 15.27 -1.38
N ARG A 44 -3.14 14.31 -2.18
CA ARG A 44 -2.82 12.90 -2.04
C ARG A 44 -1.73 12.51 -3.05
N PHE A 45 -0.75 11.72 -2.61
CA PHE A 45 0.34 11.28 -3.46
C PHE A 45 0.79 9.86 -3.11
N ASP A 46 1.30 9.14 -4.11
CA ASP A 46 1.77 7.77 -3.95
C ASP A 46 3.14 7.75 -3.28
N PHE A 47 3.26 6.99 -2.20
CA PHE A 47 4.53 6.65 -1.60
C PHE A 47 5.18 5.51 -2.38
N LYS A 48 6.29 5.80 -3.05
CA LYS A 48 7.02 4.83 -3.89
C LYS A 48 7.90 3.85 -3.10
N GLY A 49 7.99 4.00 -1.77
CA GLY A 49 8.73 3.08 -0.91
C GLY A 49 10.21 3.41 -0.73
N CYS A 50 10.82 2.75 0.26
CA CYS A 50 12.25 2.79 0.55
C CYS A 50 13.10 2.31 -0.65
N GLY A 51 12.58 1.38 -1.47
CA GLY A 51 13.25 0.93 -2.69
C GLY A 51 13.53 2.07 -3.68
N ALA A 52 12.58 2.99 -3.87
CA ALA A 52 12.77 4.14 -4.76
C ALA A 52 13.80 5.13 -4.20
N LEU A 53 13.86 5.32 -2.88
CA LEU A 53 14.89 6.11 -2.22
C LEU A 53 16.27 5.51 -2.41
N VAL A 54 16.42 4.22 -2.14
CA VAL A 54 17.70 3.52 -2.31
C VAL A 54 18.14 3.55 -3.79
N ALA A 55 17.22 3.40 -4.73
CA ALA A 55 17.50 3.53 -6.16
C ALA A 55 17.97 4.96 -6.52
N SER A 56 17.34 5.99 -5.96
CA SER A 56 17.71 7.38 -6.24
C SER A 56 19.09 7.76 -5.68
N VAL A 57 19.47 7.21 -4.53
CA VAL A 57 20.78 7.42 -3.90
C VAL A 57 21.90 6.67 -4.62
N THR A 58 21.60 5.54 -5.25
CA THR A 58 22.60 4.74 -5.97
C THR A 58 22.75 5.12 -7.45
N ALA A 59 21.71 5.70 -8.07
CA ALA A 59 21.72 6.13 -9.46
C ALA A 59 22.36 7.50 -9.68
N ALA A 60 22.21 8.41 -8.71
CA ALA A 60 22.86 9.70 -8.74
C ALA A 60 24.02 9.68 -7.74
N ASN A 61 25.17 10.26 -8.11
CA ASN A 61 26.10 10.83 -7.12
C ASN A 61 25.40 12.03 -6.42
N ALA A 62 24.20 11.82 -5.87
CA ALA A 62 23.37 12.85 -5.29
C ALA A 62 23.96 13.18 -3.93
N PRO A 63 24.31 14.46 -3.68
CA PRO A 63 24.85 14.90 -2.38
C PRO A 63 23.81 14.83 -1.25
N SER A 64 22.57 14.47 -1.54
CA SER A 64 21.45 14.44 -0.60
C SER A 64 20.35 13.46 -1.04
N VAL A 65 19.78 12.75 -0.07
CA VAL A 65 18.61 11.89 -0.23
C VAL A 65 17.39 12.70 -0.68
N PRO A 66 16.67 12.29 -1.75
CA PRO A 66 15.39 12.91 -2.07
C PRO A 66 14.40 12.62 -0.95
N ASP A 67 13.62 13.64 -0.62
CA ASP A 67 12.75 13.59 0.53
C ASP A 67 11.46 12.83 0.19
N LEU A 68 11.45 11.51 0.43
CA LEU A 68 10.30 10.63 0.17
C LEU A 68 8.99 11.09 0.82
N LEU A 69 9.11 11.93 1.85
CA LEU A 69 8.02 12.43 2.69
C LEU A 69 7.62 13.87 2.32
N ALA A 70 8.25 14.45 1.29
CA ALA A 70 7.84 15.73 0.74
C ALA A 70 6.65 15.56 -0.20
N CYS A 71 5.69 16.48 -0.11
CA CYS A 71 4.59 16.55 -1.04
C CYS A 71 5.10 17.06 -2.41
N PRO A 72 4.89 16.32 -3.53
CA PRO A 72 5.40 16.71 -4.84
C PRO A 72 4.85 18.07 -5.32
N LYS A 73 3.59 18.36 -5.01
CA LYS A 73 2.92 19.62 -5.39
C LYS A 73 3.49 20.82 -4.65
N CYS A 74 3.88 20.65 -3.39
CA CYS A 74 4.46 21.71 -2.59
C CYS A 74 5.97 21.84 -2.78
N ALA A 75 6.66 20.76 -3.15
CA ALA A 75 8.06 20.79 -3.56
C ALA A 75 8.23 21.56 -4.88
N ALA A 76 7.33 21.34 -5.85
CA ALA A 76 7.33 22.07 -7.12
C ALA A 76 7.01 23.58 -6.96
N ALA A 77 6.19 23.95 -5.97
CA ALA A 77 5.86 25.34 -5.65
C ALA A 77 6.98 26.09 -4.88
N GLY A 78 8.04 25.38 -4.46
CA GLY A 78 9.07 25.88 -3.55
C GLY A 78 10.45 26.15 -4.16
N ALA A 79 10.58 26.21 -5.48
CA ALA A 79 11.82 26.56 -6.16
C ALA A 79 11.88 28.06 -6.52
N MET A 80 11.84 28.93 -5.51
CA MET A 80 12.38 30.30 -5.62
C MET A 80 13.21 30.61 -4.36
N THR A 81 14.34 31.25 -4.62
CA THR A 81 15.57 31.42 -3.85
C THR A 81 15.44 32.27 -2.57
N ASP A 82 16.34 31.98 -1.62
CA ASP A 82 16.98 32.79 -0.57
C ASP A 82 16.23 33.92 0.19
N PRO A 83 16.37 34.00 1.53
CA PRO A 83 15.67 34.97 2.37
C PRO A 83 16.49 36.24 2.59
N GLU A 84 16.78 37.03 1.56
CA GLU A 84 17.32 38.38 1.77
C GLU A 84 17.06 39.31 0.58
N ALA A 85 15.84 39.84 0.49
CA ALA A 85 15.57 41.14 -0.14
C ALA A 85 14.19 41.63 0.26
N SER A 86 14.20 42.73 1.02
CA SER A 86 13.05 43.48 1.48
C SER A 86 12.49 44.40 0.38
N MET A 87 11.23 44.81 0.58
CA MET A 87 10.57 46.04 0.09
C MET A 87 9.81 46.03 -1.26
N SER A 88 8.49 46.20 -1.10
CA SER A 88 7.57 47.04 -1.90
C SER A 88 6.79 46.41 -3.06
N THR A 89 5.50 46.11 -2.85
CA THR A 89 4.33 46.86 -3.39
C THR A 89 3.01 46.11 -3.12
N PRO A 90 1.85 46.79 -2.99
CA PRO A 90 0.58 46.16 -2.59
C PRO A 90 -0.37 46.00 -3.79
N SER A 91 -0.62 44.78 -4.26
CA SER A 91 -1.88 44.42 -4.92
C SER A 91 -1.88 42.98 -5.43
N LYS A 92 -2.48 42.08 -4.63
CA LYS A 92 -3.25 40.85 -4.96
C LYS A 92 -3.33 40.02 -3.67
N PRO A 93 -4.44 39.31 -3.39
CA PRO A 93 -4.49 38.48 -2.20
C PRO A 93 -3.40 37.42 -2.37
N ALA A 94 -2.40 37.47 -1.50
CA ALA A 94 -1.33 36.51 -1.46
C ALA A 94 -1.97 35.13 -1.32
N GLU A 95 -1.91 34.32 -2.38
CA GLU A 95 -2.06 32.89 -2.28
C GLU A 95 -0.96 32.47 -1.32
N VAL A 96 -1.32 32.27 -0.05
CA VAL A 96 -0.36 32.02 1.01
C VAL A 96 0.39 30.76 0.60
N ALA A 97 1.65 30.93 0.18
CA ALA A 97 2.52 29.84 -0.19
C ALA A 97 2.82 29.04 1.07
N TYR A 98 1.90 28.14 1.44
CA TYR A 98 2.07 27.23 2.54
C TYR A 98 3.17 26.26 2.14
N LYS A 99 4.40 26.52 2.57
CA LYS A 99 5.50 25.56 2.52
C LYS A 99 5.01 24.30 3.24
N CYS A 100 4.52 23.28 2.52
CA CYS A 100 4.19 21.98 3.11
C CYS A 100 5.50 21.42 3.66
N GLY A 101 5.52 21.23 4.98
CA GLY A 101 6.66 20.58 5.62
C GLY A 101 6.68 19.11 5.23
N LYS A 102 7.85 18.50 5.37
CA LYS A 102 8.03 17.04 5.29
C LYS A 102 7.05 16.36 6.24
N LEU A 103 6.46 15.23 5.84
CA LEU A 103 5.72 14.40 6.80
C LEU A 103 6.68 13.95 7.91
N SER A 104 6.31 14.16 9.17
CA SER A 104 7.09 13.59 10.28
C SER A 104 6.86 12.08 10.35
N GLY A 105 7.77 11.34 11.00
CA GLY A 105 7.61 9.90 11.20
C GLY A 105 6.30 9.53 11.90
N ALA A 106 5.86 10.33 12.88
CA ALA A 106 4.57 10.12 13.54
C ALA A 106 3.37 10.30 12.59
N MET A 107 3.44 11.27 11.67
CA MET A 107 2.38 11.48 10.68
C MET A 107 2.34 10.34 9.66
N LEU A 108 3.51 9.87 9.21
CA LEU A 108 3.61 8.70 8.36
C LEU A 108 3.00 7.47 9.04
N ALA A 109 3.41 7.18 10.27
CA ALA A 109 2.90 6.05 11.04
C ALA A 109 1.38 6.11 11.23
N ASN A 110 0.84 7.28 11.55
CA ASN A 110 -0.60 7.48 11.69
C ASN A 110 -1.35 7.28 10.36
N GLN A 111 -0.84 7.83 9.26
CA GLN A 111 -1.45 7.64 7.95
C GLN A 111 -1.41 6.18 7.50
N VAL A 112 -0.26 5.51 7.67
CA VAL A 112 -0.11 4.07 7.39
C VAL A 112 -1.11 3.26 8.22
N LYS A 113 -1.21 3.54 9.52
CA LYS A 113 -2.19 2.87 10.40
C LYS A 113 -3.61 3.04 9.88
N LEU A 114 -4.03 4.26 9.56
CA LEU A 114 -5.36 4.53 9.01
C LEU A 114 -5.61 3.74 7.72
N ARG A 115 -4.63 3.70 6.80
CA ARG A 115 -4.73 2.90 5.57
C ARG A 115 -4.85 1.41 5.84
N LEU A 116 -4.09 0.87 6.79
CA LEU A 116 -4.18 -0.54 7.19
C LEU A 116 -5.57 -0.85 7.77
N HIS A 117 -6.12 0.03 8.60
CA HIS A 117 -7.47 -0.09 9.11
C HIS A 117 -8.52 -0.10 7.99
N ASP A 118 -8.36 0.71 6.94
CA ASP A 118 -9.26 0.69 5.77
C ASP A 118 -9.21 -0.66 5.02
N TYR A 119 -8.03 -1.27 4.86
CA TYR A 119 -7.91 -2.60 4.23
C TYR A 119 -8.57 -3.69 5.08
N VAL A 120 -8.35 -3.67 6.39
CA VAL A 120 -8.98 -4.60 7.33
C VAL A 120 -10.50 -4.42 7.33
N ALA A 121 -10.98 -3.18 7.35
CA ALA A 121 -12.41 -2.88 7.28
C ALA A 121 -13.03 -3.41 5.98
N ARG A 122 -12.35 -3.28 4.83
CA ARG A 122 -12.80 -3.84 3.55
C ARG A 122 -12.90 -5.38 3.58
N TYR A 123 -11.96 -6.05 4.23
CA TYR A 123 -12.04 -7.50 4.42
C TYR A 123 -13.21 -7.92 5.30
N TYR A 124 -13.44 -7.20 6.40
CA TYR A 124 -14.56 -7.49 7.30
C TYR A 124 -15.91 -6.96 6.82
N ASP A 125 -15.95 -6.16 5.75
CA ASP A 125 -17.21 -5.80 5.07
C ASP A 125 -17.93 -7.05 4.56
N GLY A 126 -17.18 -8.14 4.27
CA GLY A 126 -17.73 -9.48 4.06
C GLY A 126 -18.52 -9.63 2.77
N ARG A 127 -18.24 -8.80 1.76
CA ARG A 127 -18.89 -8.87 0.45
C ARG A 127 -18.58 -10.19 -0.24
N LEU A 128 -19.63 -10.85 -0.68
CA LEU A 128 -19.64 -12.08 -1.46
C LEU A 128 -20.16 -11.80 -2.85
N ARG A 129 -19.57 -12.43 -3.86
CA ARG A 129 -20.02 -12.39 -5.25
C ARG A 129 -20.17 -13.81 -5.78
N CYS A 130 -21.24 -14.02 -6.54
CA CYS A 130 -21.44 -15.27 -7.27
C CYS A 130 -20.50 -15.36 -8.47
N ASP A 131 -19.93 -16.54 -8.71
CA ASP A 131 -19.08 -16.85 -9.86
C ASP A 131 -19.85 -16.94 -11.19
N GLU A 132 -21.12 -17.32 -11.14
CA GLU A 132 -22.00 -17.37 -12.30
C GLU A 132 -22.48 -15.97 -12.74
N ALA A 133 -22.98 -15.89 -13.98
CA ALA A 133 -23.46 -14.66 -14.62
C ALA A 133 -24.70 -14.02 -13.94
N CYS A 134 -25.18 -14.55 -12.81
CA CYS A 134 -26.29 -13.96 -12.08
C CYS A 134 -25.93 -12.60 -11.44
N GLY A 135 -24.64 -12.26 -11.34
CA GLY A 135 -24.17 -10.94 -10.89
C GLY A 135 -24.52 -10.59 -9.44
N CYS A 136 -24.99 -11.57 -8.66
CA CYS A 136 -25.41 -11.34 -7.29
C CYS A 136 -24.20 -11.01 -6.41
N GLU A 137 -24.22 -9.81 -5.79
CA GLU A 137 -23.28 -9.40 -4.75
C GLU A 137 -24.05 -9.09 -3.46
N THR A 138 -23.62 -9.68 -2.35
CA THR A 138 -24.30 -9.53 -1.05
C THR A 138 -23.31 -9.60 0.09
N ARG A 139 -23.70 -9.11 1.26
CA ARG A 139 -22.97 -9.31 2.52
C ARG A 139 -23.56 -10.43 3.37
N ASN A 140 -24.73 -10.94 2.98
CA ASN A 140 -25.43 -11.98 3.70
C ASN A 140 -24.88 -13.36 3.32
N ILE A 141 -24.49 -14.13 4.32
CA ILE A 141 -24.05 -15.51 4.15
C ILE A 141 -25.29 -16.41 4.15
N CYS A 142 -25.49 -17.16 3.08
CA CYS A 142 -26.58 -18.13 3.01
C CYS A 142 -26.21 -19.40 3.79
N CYS A 143 -26.94 -19.70 4.86
CA CYS A 143 -26.75 -20.92 5.64
C CYS A 143 -27.39 -22.18 4.99
N ALA A 144 -28.05 -22.02 3.85
CA ALA A 144 -28.66 -23.16 3.15
C ALA A 144 -27.58 -24.14 2.68
N ALA A 145 -27.87 -25.43 2.80
CA ALA A 145 -27.10 -26.51 2.19
C ALA A 145 -27.83 -26.96 0.92
N GLN A 146 -27.14 -26.90 -0.22
CA GLN A 146 -27.68 -27.33 -1.50
C GLN A 146 -26.68 -28.28 -2.17
N GLY A 147 -27.06 -29.55 -2.29
CA GLY A 147 -26.17 -30.61 -2.80
C GLY A 147 -24.86 -30.69 -2.01
N ASP A 148 -23.75 -30.75 -2.74
CA ASP A 148 -22.39 -30.82 -2.17
C ASP A 148 -21.76 -29.45 -1.87
N ALA A 149 -22.52 -28.35 -1.98
CA ALA A 149 -22.01 -27.03 -1.69
C ALA A 149 -21.73 -26.86 -0.18
N ALA A 150 -20.56 -26.32 0.15
CA ALA A 150 -20.22 -26.02 1.53
C ALA A 150 -21.17 -24.95 2.09
N PRO A 151 -21.55 -25.03 3.38
CA PRO A 151 -22.36 -23.99 4.02
C PRO A 151 -21.75 -22.60 3.82
N GLY A 152 -22.58 -21.61 3.50
CA GLY A 152 -22.13 -20.23 3.24
C GLY A 152 -21.68 -19.94 1.81
N THR A 153 -21.64 -20.95 0.94
CA THR A 153 -21.22 -20.78 -0.47
C THR A 153 -22.38 -20.82 -1.46
N VAL A 154 -23.61 -21.04 -1.00
CA VAL A 154 -24.79 -21.10 -1.87
C VAL A 154 -25.30 -19.69 -2.17
N SER A 155 -25.69 -19.46 -3.43
CA SER A 155 -26.33 -18.21 -3.83
C SER A 155 -27.68 -18.01 -3.12
N PHE A 156 -28.04 -16.76 -2.85
CA PHE A 156 -29.39 -16.44 -2.37
C PHE A 156 -30.46 -16.72 -3.42
N ASN A 157 -30.10 -16.60 -4.71
CA ASN A 157 -31.01 -16.93 -5.80
C ASN A 157 -31.11 -18.44 -5.94
N SER A 158 -32.27 -19.01 -5.60
CA SER A 158 -32.54 -20.46 -5.68
C SER A 158 -32.44 -21.04 -7.09
N MET A 159 -32.52 -20.19 -8.12
CA MET A 159 -32.36 -20.58 -9.53
C MET A 159 -30.91 -20.54 -10.00
N CYS A 160 -30.00 -20.01 -9.18
CA CYS A 160 -28.59 -19.92 -9.48
C CYS A 160 -27.85 -21.10 -8.83
N THR A 161 -27.02 -21.78 -9.61
CA THR A 161 -26.18 -22.90 -9.16
C THR A 161 -24.76 -22.47 -8.80
N GLY A 162 -24.47 -21.18 -8.98
CA GLY A 162 -23.16 -20.60 -8.73
C GLY A 162 -22.79 -20.53 -7.26
N ARG A 163 -21.49 -20.46 -7.03
CA ARG A 163 -20.89 -20.39 -5.71
C ARG A 163 -20.56 -18.96 -5.34
N MET A 164 -20.93 -18.59 -4.13
CA MET A 164 -20.59 -17.34 -3.50
C MET A 164 -19.14 -17.42 -2.99
N SER A 165 -18.32 -16.46 -3.38
CA SER A 165 -16.95 -16.30 -2.92
C SER A 165 -16.70 -14.87 -2.44
N ARG A 166 -15.73 -14.66 -1.54
CA ARG A 166 -15.40 -13.31 -1.08
C ARG A 166 -14.86 -12.47 -2.23
N VAL A 167 -15.38 -11.24 -2.36
CA VAL A 167 -14.85 -10.26 -3.32
C VAL A 167 -13.44 -9.83 -2.94
N TYR A 168 -13.19 -9.69 -1.64
CA TYR A 168 -11.87 -9.39 -1.09
C TYR A 168 -11.45 -10.55 -0.19
N THR A 169 -10.48 -11.33 -0.65
CA THR A 169 -10.05 -12.55 0.04
C THR A 169 -9.06 -12.24 1.16
N GLU A 170 -8.84 -13.20 2.05
CA GLU A 170 -7.79 -13.09 3.06
C GLU A 170 -6.40 -13.02 2.42
N ALA A 171 -6.19 -13.76 1.33
CA ALA A 171 -4.95 -13.71 0.56
C ALA A 171 -4.69 -12.30 -0.01
N ASP A 172 -5.74 -11.60 -0.48
CA ASP A 172 -5.61 -10.22 -0.98
C ASP A 172 -5.28 -9.25 0.16
N LEU A 173 -5.91 -9.40 1.32
CA LEU A 173 -5.57 -8.62 2.51
C LEU A 173 -4.12 -8.85 2.93
N TYR A 174 -3.69 -10.10 3.02
CA TYR A 174 -2.34 -10.45 3.41
C TYR A 174 -1.30 -9.87 2.43
N LYS A 175 -1.54 -10.01 1.11
CA LYS A 175 -0.69 -9.41 0.08
C LYS A 175 -0.62 -7.89 0.23
N GLN A 176 -1.75 -7.23 0.46
CA GLN A 176 -1.82 -5.77 0.61
C GLN A 176 -1.03 -5.28 1.83
N ILE A 177 -1.20 -5.91 3.00
CA ILE A 177 -0.46 -5.55 4.21
C ILE A 177 1.03 -5.83 4.03
N SER A 178 1.38 -6.99 3.47
CA SER A 178 2.79 -7.36 3.19
C SER A 178 3.45 -6.38 2.22
N HIS A 179 2.70 -5.91 1.22
CA HIS A 179 3.17 -4.87 0.29
C HIS A 179 3.51 -3.57 1.02
N VAL A 180 2.65 -3.11 1.92
CA VAL A 180 2.90 -1.89 2.72
C VAL A 180 4.14 -2.05 3.60
N VAL A 181 4.33 -3.21 4.23
CA VAL A 181 5.54 -3.51 5.02
C VAL A 181 6.79 -3.44 4.14
N ARG A 182 6.77 -4.07 2.96
CA ARG A 182 7.88 -4.03 1.99
C ARG A 182 8.23 -2.60 1.57
N LEU A 183 7.23 -1.73 1.37
CA LEU A 183 7.47 -0.33 1.01
C LEU A 183 8.21 0.45 2.11
N LEU A 184 8.08 0.03 3.37
CA LEU A 184 8.69 0.69 4.54
C LEU A 184 9.97 -0.02 5.03
N ASP A 185 10.30 -1.19 4.46
CA ASP A 185 11.45 -1.99 4.86
C ASP A 185 12.75 -1.48 4.22
N LEU A 186 13.40 -0.57 4.93
CA LEU A 186 14.67 0.03 4.52
C LEU A 186 15.84 -0.98 4.54
N PRO A 187 16.02 -1.84 5.57
CA PRO A 187 17.04 -2.89 5.54
C PRO A 187 16.92 -3.84 4.34
N ALA A 188 15.71 -4.32 4.02
CA ALA A 188 15.51 -5.18 2.87
C ALA A 188 15.77 -4.45 1.54
N ALA A 189 15.42 -3.16 1.46
CA ALA A 189 15.73 -2.34 0.29
C ALA A 189 17.25 -2.16 0.08
N LEU A 190 18.03 -1.97 1.15
CA LEU A 190 19.49 -1.87 1.08
C LEU A 190 20.15 -3.20 0.71
N ALA A 191 19.65 -4.32 1.22
CA ALA A 191 20.16 -5.66 0.92
C ALA A 191 20.07 -6.02 -0.58
N LYS A 192 19.11 -5.43 -1.31
CA LYS A 192 18.94 -5.61 -2.76
C LYS A 192 20.05 -4.95 -3.60
N ILE A 193 20.88 -4.06 -3.02
CA ILE A 193 22.02 -3.47 -3.73
C ILE A 193 23.13 -4.52 -3.82
N ALA A 194 23.57 -4.87 -5.05
CA ALA A 194 24.63 -5.85 -5.26
C ALA A 194 26.03 -5.35 -4.85
N ASP A 195 26.30 -4.04 -5.00
CA ASP A 195 27.60 -3.42 -4.73
C ASP A 195 27.74 -2.98 -3.26
N GLU A 196 28.74 -3.53 -2.56
CA GLU A 196 28.98 -3.26 -1.12
C GLU A 196 29.36 -1.80 -0.84
N GLY A 197 30.10 -1.16 -1.75
CA GLY A 197 30.51 0.24 -1.62
C GLY A 197 29.33 1.20 -1.73
N LYS A 198 28.45 0.96 -2.72
CA LYS A 198 27.20 1.73 -2.87
C LYS A 198 26.21 1.45 -1.74
N ARG A 199 26.17 0.21 -1.23
CA ARG A 199 25.31 -0.16 -0.10
C ARG A 199 25.71 0.57 1.18
N SER A 200 27.01 0.59 1.50
CA SER A 200 27.52 1.27 2.70
C SER A 200 27.32 2.79 2.64
N GLU A 201 27.51 3.42 1.48
CA GLU A 201 27.24 4.86 1.32
C GLU A 201 25.74 5.18 1.39
N ALA A 202 24.89 4.36 0.75
CA ALA A 202 23.45 4.52 0.87
C ALA A 202 22.98 4.36 2.32
N ALA A 203 23.49 3.35 3.05
CA ALA A 203 23.20 3.13 4.46
C ALA A 203 23.59 4.36 5.32
N ARG A 204 24.73 4.99 5.02
CA ARG A 204 25.19 6.22 5.69
C ARG A 204 24.23 7.39 5.47
N LEU A 205 23.73 7.56 4.25
CA LEU A 205 22.81 8.66 3.90
C LEU A 205 21.41 8.47 4.48
N VAL A 206 20.96 7.22 4.67
CA VAL A 206 19.62 6.91 5.21
C VAL A 206 19.61 6.66 6.72
N ALA A 207 20.78 6.57 7.36
CA ALA A 207 20.92 6.40 8.81
C ALA A 207 20.04 7.34 9.66
N PRO A 208 19.82 8.63 9.30
CA PRO A 208 18.93 9.51 10.06
C PRO A 208 17.46 9.06 10.12
N PHE A 209 17.05 8.15 9.24
CA PHE A 209 15.67 7.62 9.17
C PHE A 209 15.52 6.24 9.82
N MET A 210 16.60 5.64 10.34
CA MET A 210 16.60 4.32 10.98
C MET A 210 16.41 4.37 12.51
N GLY A 211 16.08 5.54 13.07
CA GLY A 211 15.87 5.76 14.51
C GLY A 211 14.41 5.69 14.95
#